data_AF-A0A7F5RIA2-F1
#
_entry.id   AF-A0A7F5RIA2-F1
#
_cell.length_a   1.000
_cell.length_b   1.000
_cell.length_c   1.000
_cell.angle_alpha   90.00
_cell.angle_beta   90.00
_cell.angle_gamma   90.00
#
_symmetry.space_group_name_H-M   'P 1'
#
loop_
_entity.id
_entity.type
_entity.pdbx_description
1 polymer ?
#
loop_
_entity_poly.entity_id
_entity_poly.type
_entity_poly.pdbx_seq_one_letter_code
_entity_poly.pdbx_strand_id
1 'polypeptide(L)'
;MKEENTMKYTDISGFLPQKENVYNKLLPYADKLDEESARLFLDIKTNLVKSVLAKETRPGCALWTSRLIKYMKIYGLKFSKEDHIGLIQLYYALLTIPNLEPTRINKFASTLQFLLKKRHLISPEELELEWKPLYDLCIRIMETSKTDLGMYRYFLTLENTLKNLIRFCRIYFPVEATQEILDEFRPLLCPHSTADIACAIEYLELFLPVIMKPEQANIGYNLWLEELMNLWEVCHNASVWENVSFLHKLNAY
;
A
#
# COMPACT_ATOMS: atom_id res chain seq x y z
N MET A 1 -8.45 29.26 -23.61
CA MET A 1 -7.12 28.66 -23.84
C MET A 1 -6.80 27.43 -22.97
N LYS A 2 -7.44 27.18 -21.81
CA LYS A 2 -7.25 25.92 -21.04
C LYS A 2 -8.20 24.78 -21.45
N GLU A 3 -9.32 25.08 -22.10
CA GLU A 3 -10.34 24.07 -22.47
C GLU A 3 -10.06 23.38 -23.82
N GLU A 4 -9.33 24.01 -24.74
CA GLU A 4 -9.05 23.43 -26.07
C GLU A 4 -7.99 22.33 -26.06
N ASN A 5 -7.24 22.17 -24.97
CA ASN A 5 -6.25 21.10 -24.83
C ASN A 5 -6.81 19.81 -24.23
N THR A 6 -8.00 19.86 -23.62
CA THR A 6 -8.61 18.69 -22.98
C THR A 6 -9.33 17.78 -23.98
N MET A 7 -9.69 18.31 -25.16
CA MET A 7 -10.43 17.56 -26.20
C MET A 7 -9.54 16.76 -27.18
N LYS A 8 -8.21 16.84 -27.09
CA LYS A 8 -7.29 16.20 -28.07
C LYS A 8 -6.74 14.82 -27.67
N TYR A 9 -7.15 14.26 -26.52
CA TYR A 9 -6.59 13.00 -26.02
C TYR A 9 -7.66 11.97 -25.63
N THR A 10 -8.75 11.89 -26.38
CA THR A 10 -9.39 10.57 -26.53
C THR A 10 -8.46 9.75 -27.40
N ASP A 11 -7.49 9.11 -26.75
CA ASP A 11 -6.67 8.03 -27.32
C ASP A 11 -7.61 7.03 -28.02
N ILE A 12 -7.14 6.35 -29.07
CA ILE A 12 -7.92 5.40 -29.89
C ILE A 12 -8.65 4.35 -29.01
N SER A 13 -8.15 4.19 -27.78
CA SER A 13 -8.60 3.36 -26.66
C SER A 13 -9.89 3.81 -25.93
N GLY A 14 -10.40 5.03 -26.14
CA GLY A 14 -11.65 5.51 -25.52
C GLY A 14 -11.56 5.85 -24.02
N PHE A 15 -10.37 5.89 -23.42
CA PHE A 15 -10.15 6.30 -22.03
C PHE A 15 -8.94 7.24 -21.91
N LEU A 16 -8.88 8.02 -20.83
CA LEU A 16 -7.75 8.90 -20.52
C LEU A 16 -6.71 8.13 -19.67
N PRO A 17 -5.49 7.87 -20.16
CA PRO A 17 -4.45 7.22 -19.37
C PRO A 17 -3.94 8.15 -18.27
N GLN A 18 -3.73 7.62 -17.05
CA GLN A 18 -3.30 8.43 -15.91
C GLN A 18 -1.83 8.88 -16.00
N LYS A 19 -0.91 7.94 -16.23
CA LYS A 19 0.53 8.26 -16.28
C LYS A 19 1.31 7.28 -17.12
N GLU A 20 1.38 7.58 -18.41
CA GLU A 20 2.16 6.85 -19.41
C GLU A 20 3.67 7.02 -19.23
N ASN A 21 4.43 6.08 -19.80
CA ASN A 21 5.86 6.23 -20.00
C ASN A 21 6.14 7.21 -21.16
N VAL A 22 6.70 8.38 -20.85
CA VAL A 22 6.95 9.45 -21.82
C VAL A 22 7.89 9.01 -22.95
N TYR A 23 8.83 8.11 -22.65
CA TYR A 23 9.82 7.63 -23.63
C TYR A 23 9.22 6.75 -24.73
N ASN A 24 8.04 6.17 -24.51
CA ASN A 24 7.37 5.34 -25.51
C ASN A 24 7.04 6.13 -26.78
N LYS A 25 6.76 7.43 -26.65
CA LYS A 25 6.49 8.34 -27.78
C LYS A 25 7.72 8.63 -28.65
N LEU A 26 8.92 8.28 -28.17
CA LEU A 26 10.19 8.49 -28.88
C LEU A 26 10.64 7.25 -29.67
N LEU A 27 9.89 6.15 -29.59
CA LEU A 27 10.25 4.91 -30.26
C LEU A 27 9.92 4.96 -31.76
N PRO A 28 10.71 4.30 -32.63
CA PRO A 28 10.46 4.28 -34.08
C PRO A 28 9.11 3.68 -34.51
N TYR A 29 8.42 2.98 -33.60
CA TYR A 29 7.14 2.32 -33.80
C TYR A 29 6.08 2.81 -32.79
N ALA A 30 6.22 4.05 -32.31
CA ALA A 30 5.31 4.65 -31.33
C ALA A 30 3.84 4.63 -31.78
N ASP A 31 3.59 4.71 -33.09
CA ASP A 31 2.28 4.61 -33.74
C ASP A 31 1.55 3.28 -33.45
N LYS A 32 2.27 2.21 -33.15
CA LYS A 32 1.70 0.88 -32.88
C LYS A 32 1.47 0.59 -31.40
N LEU A 33 2.06 1.41 -30.51
CA LEU A 33 2.07 1.14 -29.08
C LEU A 33 0.69 1.30 -28.43
N ASP A 34 -0.13 2.21 -28.94
CA ASP A 34 -1.47 2.46 -28.39
C ASP A 34 -2.36 1.23 -28.56
N GLU A 35 -2.43 0.68 -29.78
CA GLU A 35 -3.21 -0.54 -30.04
C GLU A 35 -2.64 -1.76 -29.30
N GLU A 36 -1.31 -1.93 -29.29
CA GLU A 36 -0.64 -3.03 -28.60
C GLU A 36 -0.93 -3.01 -27.09
N SER A 37 -0.77 -1.84 -26.47
CA SER A 37 -0.97 -1.67 -25.03
C SER A 37 -2.44 -1.81 -24.63
N ALA A 38 -3.38 -1.33 -25.44
CA ALA A 38 -4.81 -1.50 -25.20
C ALA A 38 -5.20 -2.99 -25.22
N ARG A 39 -4.74 -3.73 -26.24
CA ARG A 39 -4.99 -5.17 -26.37
C ARG A 39 -4.38 -5.97 -25.23
N LEU A 40 -3.12 -5.68 -24.89
CA LEU A 40 -2.41 -6.36 -23.81
C LEU A 40 -3.06 -6.09 -22.45
N PHE A 41 -3.50 -4.86 -22.20
CA PHE A 41 -4.19 -4.52 -20.95
C PHE A 41 -5.55 -5.22 -20.84
N LEU A 42 -6.32 -5.27 -21.93
CA LEU A 42 -7.59 -5.99 -21.98
C LEU A 42 -7.40 -7.49 -21.68
N ASP A 43 -6.36 -8.11 -22.25
CA ASP A 43 -6.00 -9.49 -21.95
C ASP A 43 -5.63 -9.68 -20.48
N ILE A 44 -4.82 -8.78 -19.92
CA ILE A 44 -4.45 -8.81 -18.50
C ILE A 44 -5.69 -8.72 -17.62
N LYS A 45 -6.54 -7.71 -17.84
CA LYS A 45 -7.77 -7.49 -17.09
C LYS A 45 -8.69 -8.71 -17.15
N THR A 46 -9.01 -9.16 -18.36
CA THR A 46 -9.92 -10.29 -18.59
C THR A 46 -9.44 -11.56 -17.90
N ASN A 47 -8.17 -11.91 -18.07
CA ASN A 47 -7.67 -13.18 -17.58
C ASN A 47 -7.30 -13.13 -16.09
N LEU A 48 -6.96 -11.97 -15.54
CA LEU A 48 -6.81 -11.80 -14.10
C LEU A 48 -8.16 -12.02 -13.40
N VAL A 49 -9.23 -11.41 -13.90
CA VAL A 49 -10.60 -11.61 -13.38
C VAL A 49 -11.01 -13.08 -13.47
N LYS A 50 -10.83 -13.72 -14.64
CA LYS A 50 -11.12 -15.16 -14.81
C LYS A 50 -10.35 -16.03 -13.81
N SER A 51 -9.06 -15.74 -13.61
CA SER A 51 -8.22 -16.51 -12.67
C SER A 51 -8.70 -16.37 -11.23
N VAL A 52 -9.09 -15.15 -10.82
CA VAL A 52 -9.59 -14.89 -9.47
C VAL A 52 -10.96 -15.54 -9.25
N LEU A 53 -11.88 -15.44 -10.21
CA LEU A 53 -13.18 -16.09 -10.15
C LEU A 53 -13.07 -17.63 -10.11
N ALA A 54 -12.12 -18.20 -10.86
CA ALA A 54 -11.81 -19.62 -10.83
C ALA A 54 -11.08 -20.07 -9.55
N LYS A 55 -10.74 -19.13 -8.64
CA LYS A 55 -9.87 -19.36 -7.46
C LYS A 55 -8.51 -19.96 -7.84
N GLU A 56 -8.08 -19.75 -9.08
CA GLU A 56 -6.83 -20.26 -9.63
C GLU A 56 -5.69 -19.28 -9.34
N THR A 57 -5.25 -19.30 -8.08
CA THR A 57 -4.09 -18.50 -7.64
C THR A 57 -2.80 -18.85 -8.41
N ARG A 58 -2.63 -20.11 -8.81
CA ARG A 58 -1.53 -20.59 -9.66
C ARG A 58 -2.03 -21.69 -10.62
N PRO A 59 -1.59 -21.67 -11.89
CA PRO A 59 -0.73 -20.67 -12.54
C PRO A 59 -1.40 -19.34 -12.89
N GLY A 60 -2.74 -19.30 -13.06
CA GLY A 60 -3.50 -18.16 -13.60
C GLY A 60 -3.14 -16.81 -12.98
N CYS A 61 -3.54 -16.57 -11.72
CA CYS A 61 -3.36 -15.26 -11.08
C CYS A 61 -1.89 -14.82 -11.05
N ALA A 62 -0.97 -15.75 -10.74
CA ALA A 62 0.47 -15.47 -10.70
C ALA A 62 1.06 -15.04 -12.06
N LEU A 63 0.62 -15.67 -13.15
CA LEU A 63 1.04 -15.34 -14.51
C LEU A 63 0.57 -13.93 -14.90
N TRP A 64 -0.73 -13.65 -14.73
CA TRP A 64 -1.32 -12.38 -15.12
C TRP A 64 -0.86 -11.22 -14.24
N THR A 65 -0.59 -11.48 -12.95
CA THR A 65 0.10 -10.52 -12.07
C THR A 65 1.48 -10.17 -12.63
N SER A 66 2.24 -11.16 -13.09
CA SER A 66 3.57 -10.92 -13.66
C SER A 66 3.51 -10.16 -14.98
N ARG A 67 2.47 -10.38 -15.80
CA ARG A 67 2.21 -9.60 -17.02
C ARG A 67 1.80 -8.17 -16.70
N LEU A 68 0.97 -7.94 -15.69
CA LEU A 68 0.61 -6.60 -15.21
C LEU A 68 1.84 -5.81 -14.75
N ILE A 69 2.72 -6.41 -13.95
CA ILE A 69 3.97 -5.75 -13.53
C ILE A 69 4.82 -5.35 -14.75
N LYS A 70 4.96 -6.24 -15.75
CA LYS A 70 5.69 -5.94 -16.98
C LYS A 70 5.03 -4.81 -17.77
N TYR A 71 3.70 -4.88 -17.92
CA TYR A 71 2.91 -3.84 -18.56
C TYR A 71 3.18 -2.48 -17.91
N MET A 72 3.09 -2.39 -16.59
CA MET A 72 3.30 -1.13 -15.87
C MET A 72 4.75 -0.62 -15.94
N LYS A 73 5.74 -1.51 -16.10
CA LYS A 73 7.14 -1.12 -16.34
C LYS A 73 7.38 -0.57 -17.73
N ILE A 74 6.71 -1.10 -18.75
CA ILE A 74 6.91 -0.71 -20.16
C ILE A 74 6.05 0.51 -20.49
N TYR A 75 4.75 0.44 -20.23
CA TYR A 75 3.76 1.43 -20.63
C TYR A 75 3.42 2.46 -19.56
N GLY A 76 3.81 2.22 -18.30
CA GLY A 76 3.36 3.02 -17.17
C GLY A 76 1.93 2.66 -16.75
N LEU A 77 1.20 3.61 -16.19
CA LEU A 77 -0.21 3.45 -15.81
C LEU A 77 -1.09 3.92 -16.97
N LYS A 78 -1.00 3.21 -18.11
CA LYS A 78 -1.78 3.47 -19.33
C LYS A 78 -3.13 2.73 -19.28
N PHE A 79 -3.90 3.01 -18.24
CA PHE A 79 -5.26 2.53 -18.04
C PHE A 79 -6.09 3.62 -17.39
N SER A 80 -7.41 3.42 -17.37
CA SER A 80 -8.36 4.36 -16.76
C SER A 80 -8.17 4.43 -15.25
N LYS A 81 -8.62 5.54 -14.64
CA LYS A 81 -8.61 5.68 -13.17
C LYS A 81 -9.51 4.64 -12.49
N GLU A 82 -10.64 4.30 -13.11
CA GLU A 82 -11.54 3.25 -12.65
C GLU A 82 -10.83 1.89 -12.60
N ASP A 83 -10.11 1.53 -13.67
CA ASP A 83 -9.29 0.32 -13.70
C ASP A 83 -8.18 0.35 -12.65
N HIS A 84 -7.57 1.51 -12.41
CA HIS A 84 -6.53 1.66 -11.37
C HIS A 84 -7.08 1.36 -9.98
N ILE A 85 -8.21 1.96 -9.62
CA ILE A 85 -8.90 1.72 -8.34
C ILE A 85 -9.32 0.26 -8.24
N GLY A 86 -9.93 -0.30 -9.28
CA GLY A 86 -10.34 -1.70 -9.32
C GLY A 86 -9.17 -2.67 -9.16
N LEU A 87 -8.01 -2.38 -9.76
CA LEU A 87 -6.79 -3.17 -9.55
C LEU A 87 -6.28 -3.06 -8.12
N ILE A 88 -6.27 -1.86 -7.53
CA ILE A 88 -5.85 -1.67 -6.12
C ILE A 88 -6.74 -2.49 -5.19
N GLN A 89 -8.07 -2.37 -5.31
CA GLN A 89 -9.03 -3.11 -4.51
C GLN A 89 -8.88 -4.61 -4.69
N LEU A 90 -8.70 -5.08 -5.94
CA LEU A 90 -8.48 -6.48 -6.24
C LEU A 90 -7.22 -7.03 -5.54
N TYR A 91 -6.07 -6.35 -5.69
CA TYR A 91 -4.84 -6.82 -5.07
C TYR A 91 -4.85 -6.71 -3.55
N TYR A 92 -5.53 -5.70 -3.00
CA TYR A 92 -5.76 -5.58 -1.57
C TYR A 92 -6.59 -6.78 -1.06
N ALA A 93 -7.72 -7.08 -1.70
CA ALA A 93 -8.57 -8.22 -1.35
C ALA A 93 -7.84 -9.57 -1.50
N LEU A 94 -6.99 -9.73 -2.52
CA LEU A 94 -6.16 -10.92 -2.69
C LEU A 94 -5.10 -11.06 -1.61
N LEU A 95 -4.55 -9.95 -1.12
CA LEU A 95 -3.52 -9.92 -0.09
C LEU A 95 -4.08 -10.26 1.29
N THR A 96 -5.31 -9.87 1.58
CA THR A 96 -5.98 -10.08 2.87
C THR A 96 -6.66 -11.45 3.00
N ILE A 97 -6.52 -12.32 1.99
CA ILE A 97 -6.99 -13.71 2.08
C ILE A 97 -6.26 -14.42 3.23
N PRO A 98 -6.99 -15.09 4.15
CA PRO A 98 -6.38 -15.80 5.27
C PRO A 98 -5.50 -16.95 4.79
N ASN A 99 -4.43 -17.23 5.53
CA ASN A 99 -3.52 -18.36 5.29
C ASN A 99 -2.85 -18.37 3.88
N LEU A 100 -2.68 -17.18 3.28
CA LEU A 100 -1.98 -17.06 2.01
C LEU A 100 -0.47 -17.37 2.18
N GLU A 101 0.10 -18.11 1.22
CA GLU A 101 1.52 -18.47 1.24
C GLU A 101 2.46 -17.22 1.16
N PRO A 102 3.61 -17.21 1.87
CA PRO A 102 4.54 -16.08 1.89
C PRO A 102 4.99 -15.57 0.52
N THR A 103 5.24 -16.46 -0.44
CA THR A 103 5.63 -16.08 -1.80
C THR A 103 4.52 -15.32 -2.53
N ARG A 104 3.25 -15.68 -2.30
CA ARG A 104 2.08 -15.01 -2.90
C ARG A 104 1.85 -13.66 -2.26
N ILE A 105 1.95 -13.60 -0.92
CA ILE A 105 1.90 -12.34 -0.17
C ILE A 105 2.94 -11.36 -0.73
N ASN A 106 4.21 -11.79 -0.86
CA ASN A 106 5.27 -10.94 -1.39
C ASN A 106 4.95 -10.39 -2.79
N LYS A 107 4.40 -11.25 -3.66
CA LYS A 107 4.06 -10.90 -5.03
C LYS A 107 2.91 -9.89 -5.10
N PHE A 108 1.84 -10.12 -4.34
CA PHE A 108 0.69 -9.22 -4.28
C PHE A 108 1.07 -7.89 -3.62
N ALA A 109 1.81 -7.93 -2.50
CA ALA A 109 2.29 -6.74 -1.82
C ALA A 109 3.18 -5.89 -2.73
N SER A 110 4.14 -6.50 -3.45
CA SER A 110 5.00 -5.77 -4.41
C SER A 110 4.21 -5.17 -5.58
N THR A 111 3.14 -5.84 -6.02
CA THR A 111 2.28 -5.34 -7.11
C THR A 111 1.45 -4.16 -6.63
N LEU A 112 0.86 -4.26 -5.45
CA LEU A 112 0.07 -3.21 -4.83
C LEU A 112 0.92 -1.98 -4.51
N GLN A 113 2.17 -2.15 -4.04
CA GLN A 113 3.12 -1.05 -3.90
C GLN A 113 3.36 -0.31 -5.23
N PHE A 114 3.47 -1.04 -6.35
CA PHE A 114 3.67 -0.41 -7.65
C PHE A 114 2.45 0.43 -8.08
N LEU A 115 1.24 -0.06 -7.78
CA LEU A 115 -0.01 0.64 -8.04
C LEU A 115 -0.17 1.89 -7.15
N LEU A 116 0.24 1.82 -5.88
CA LEU A 116 0.10 2.92 -4.91
C LEU A 116 1.28 3.92 -4.90
N LYS A 117 2.36 3.64 -5.63
CA LYS A 117 3.58 4.45 -5.62
C LYS A 117 3.33 5.92 -5.99
N LYS A 118 2.42 6.19 -6.93
CA LYS A 118 2.10 7.54 -7.42
C LYS A 118 0.87 8.11 -6.70
N ARG A 119 1.05 8.50 -5.44
CA ARG A 119 -0.01 8.97 -4.52
C ARG A 119 -0.87 10.12 -5.06
N HIS A 120 -0.35 10.95 -5.97
CA HIS A 120 -1.08 12.07 -6.55
C HIS A 120 -2.13 11.66 -7.61
N LEU A 121 -2.22 10.37 -7.97
CA LEU A 121 -3.15 9.90 -9.01
C LEU A 121 -4.52 9.47 -8.47
N ILE A 122 -4.58 9.07 -7.20
CA ILE A 122 -5.79 8.61 -6.52
C ILE A 122 -5.94 9.42 -5.23
N SER A 123 -7.07 10.08 -5.08
CA SER A 123 -7.35 10.85 -3.87
C SER A 123 -7.79 9.91 -2.74
N PRO A 124 -7.49 10.22 -1.46
CA PRO A 124 -8.00 9.47 -0.32
C PRO A 124 -9.52 9.34 -0.28
N GLU A 125 -10.27 10.29 -0.86
CA GLU A 125 -11.73 10.27 -0.93
C GLU A 125 -12.29 9.26 -1.94
N GLU A 126 -11.44 8.73 -2.84
CA GLU A 126 -11.84 7.83 -3.92
C GLU A 126 -11.46 6.37 -3.64
N LEU A 127 -10.70 6.14 -2.57
CA LEU A 127 -10.19 4.83 -2.20
C LEU A 127 -10.09 4.72 -0.68
N GLU A 128 -10.78 3.72 -0.14
CA GLU A 128 -10.72 3.36 1.27
C GLU A 128 -10.16 1.93 1.39
N LEU A 129 -9.21 1.75 2.31
CA LEU A 129 -8.54 0.49 2.60
C LEU A 129 -8.57 0.25 4.11
N GLU A 130 -9.14 -0.87 4.54
CA GLU A 130 -9.17 -1.23 5.95
C GLU A 130 -7.77 -1.44 6.53
N TRP A 131 -7.53 -0.99 7.76
CA TRP A 131 -6.22 -1.17 8.40
C TRP A 131 -6.11 -2.54 9.09
N LYS A 132 -7.20 -3.03 9.70
CA LYS A 132 -7.20 -4.27 10.52
C LYS A 132 -6.76 -5.52 9.76
N PRO A 133 -7.22 -5.80 8.52
CA PRO A 133 -6.74 -6.96 7.77
C PRO A 133 -5.24 -6.91 7.44
N LEU A 134 -4.68 -5.70 7.25
CA LEU A 134 -3.24 -5.53 7.07
C LEU A 134 -2.48 -5.73 8.38
N TYR A 135 -3.05 -5.31 9.50
CA TYR A 135 -2.50 -5.54 10.83
C TYR A 135 -2.45 -7.03 11.17
N ASP A 136 -3.55 -7.77 10.99
CA ASP A 136 -3.61 -9.22 11.21
C ASP A 136 -2.60 -9.97 10.32
N LEU A 137 -2.44 -9.54 9.07
CA LEU A 137 -1.43 -10.05 8.16
C LEU A 137 0.00 -9.76 8.66
N CYS A 138 0.23 -8.56 9.20
CA CYS A 138 1.52 -8.12 9.72
C CYS A 138 1.93 -8.94 10.94
N ILE A 139 1.06 -9.06 11.93
CA ILE A 139 1.27 -9.90 13.11
C ILE A 139 1.60 -11.32 12.70
N ARG A 140 0.77 -11.92 11.83
CA ARG A 140 0.98 -13.31 11.38
C ARG A 140 2.37 -13.51 10.80
N ILE A 141 2.84 -12.59 9.96
CA ILE A 141 4.16 -12.70 9.33
C ILE A 141 5.28 -12.48 10.35
N MET A 142 5.13 -11.52 11.26
CA MET A 142 6.13 -11.20 12.29
C MET A 142 6.23 -12.25 13.40
N GLU A 143 5.13 -12.93 13.75
CA GLU A 143 5.10 -14.01 14.72
C GLU A 143 5.61 -15.31 14.10
N THR A 144 5.11 -15.67 12.92
CA THR A 144 5.51 -16.93 12.26
C THR A 144 6.98 -16.93 11.87
N SER A 145 7.56 -15.76 11.51
CA SER A 145 8.99 -15.66 11.22
C SER A 145 9.87 -15.94 12.45
N LYS A 146 9.37 -15.71 13.67
CA LYS A 146 10.08 -15.96 14.94
C LYS A 146 9.93 -17.39 15.43
N THR A 147 8.87 -18.09 15.04
CA THR A 147 8.49 -19.41 15.60
C THR A 147 8.70 -20.59 14.64
N ASP A 148 9.26 -20.39 13.44
CA ASP A 148 9.19 -21.42 12.40
C ASP A 148 10.05 -22.66 12.70
N LEU A 149 9.35 -23.79 12.93
CA LEU A 149 9.88 -25.16 13.02
C LEU A 149 9.95 -25.87 11.64
N GLY A 150 9.77 -25.15 10.52
CA GLY A 150 10.28 -25.58 9.22
C GLY A 150 9.26 -25.88 8.12
N MET A 151 8.04 -25.33 8.17
CA MET A 151 7.06 -25.56 7.09
C MET A 151 7.03 -24.46 6.02
N TYR A 152 7.31 -23.19 6.36
CA TYR A 152 7.36 -22.11 5.38
C TYR A 152 8.69 -21.36 5.47
N ARG A 153 9.29 -21.00 4.32
CA ARG A 153 10.48 -20.13 4.30
C ARG A 153 10.02 -18.68 4.24
N TYR A 154 9.94 -18.03 5.39
CA TYR A 154 9.79 -16.58 5.47
C TYR A 154 11.14 -15.94 5.10
N PHE A 155 11.15 -15.12 4.06
CA PHE A 155 12.36 -14.42 3.61
C PHE A 155 12.50 -13.09 4.37
N LEU A 156 13.72 -12.70 4.73
CA LEU A 156 14.01 -11.43 5.42
C LEU A 156 13.43 -10.19 4.71
N THR A 157 13.25 -10.27 3.39
CA THR A 157 12.71 -9.16 2.60
C THR A 157 11.19 -9.02 2.69
N LEU A 158 10.46 -10.07 3.08
CA LEU A 158 8.99 -10.06 3.11
C LEU A 158 8.45 -9.06 4.13
N GLU A 159 9.03 -9.03 5.33
CA GLU A 159 8.66 -8.09 6.38
C GLU A 159 8.84 -6.64 5.91
N ASN A 160 9.99 -6.33 5.30
CA ASN A 160 10.26 -5.00 4.73
C ASN A 160 9.31 -4.64 3.60
N THR A 161 8.99 -5.59 2.71
CA THR A 161 7.97 -5.40 1.68
C THR A 161 6.63 -5.06 2.30
N LEU A 162 6.19 -5.79 3.32
CA LEU A 162 4.91 -5.52 3.96
C LEU A 162 4.90 -4.17 4.69
N LYS A 163 5.94 -3.86 5.46
CA LYS A 163 6.09 -2.56 6.14
C LYS A 163 6.02 -1.40 5.15
N ASN A 164 6.72 -1.51 4.02
CA ASN A 164 6.68 -0.50 2.97
C ASN A 164 5.30 -0.40 2.31
N LEU A 165 4.61 -1.52 2.10
CA LEU A 165 3.25 -1.51 1.59
C LEU A 165 2.30 -0.75 2.53
N ILE A 166 2.34 -1.05 3.84
CA ILE A 166 1.45 -0.40 4.82
C ILE A 166 1.65 1.12 4.78
N ARG A 167 2.90 1.59 4.67
CA ARG A 167 3.22 3.02 4.48
C ARG A 167 2.61 3.63 3.20
N PHE A 168 2.33 2.85 2.16
CA PHE A 168 1.60 3.31 0.98
C PHE A 168 0.08 3.25 1.17
N CYS A 169 -0.45 2.28 1.92
CA CYS A 169 -1.88 2.11 2.18
C CYS A 169 -2.43 3.12 3.20
N ARG A 170 -1.61 3.53 4.17
CA ARG A 170 -2.00 4.36 5.32
C ARG A 170 -2.73 5.67 4.98
N ILE A 171 -2.48 6.24 3.81
CA ILE A 171 -3.16 7.46 3.35
C ILE A 171 -4.61 7.22 2.90
N TYR A 172 -5.01 5.96 2.75
CA TYR A 172 -6.32 5.51 2.32
C TYR A 172 -7.08 4.81 3.45
N PHE A 173 -6.59 4.87 4.68
CA PHE A 173 -7.32 4.33 5.82
C PHE A 173 -8.55 5.20 6.12
N PRO A 174 -9.66 4.61 6.60
CA PRO A 174 -10.84 5.37 7.00
C PRO A 174 -10.48 6.35 8.12
N VAL A 175 -11.28 7.41 8.28
CA VAL A 175 -10.98 8.46 9.26
C VAL A 175 -11.07 7.94 10.69
N GLU A 176 -11.91 6.94 10.92
CA GLU A 176 -12.10 6.23 12.19
C GLU A 176 -10.88 5.39 12.57
N ALA A 177 -10.05 4.98 11.58
CA ALA A 177 -8.91 4.11 11.82
C ALA A 177 -7.93 4.69 12.84
N THR A 178 -7.77 6.02 12.91
CA THR A 178 -6.85 6.62 13.89
C THR A 178 -7.27 6.29 15.31
N GLN A 179 -8.56 6.42 15.64
CA GLN A 179 -9.07 6.12 16.96
C GLN A 179 -8.97 4.62 17.27
N GLU A 180 -9.35 3.76 16.31
CA GLU A 180 -9.27 2.30 16.47
C GLU A 180 -7.84 1.80 16.69
N ILE A 181 -6.88 2.35 15.94
CA ILE A 181 -5.45 2.06 16.09
C ILE A 181 -4.98 2.48 17.48
N LEU A 182 -5.37 3.68 17.94
CA LEU A 182 -4.99 4.14 19.27
C LEU A 182 -5.59 3.28 20.36
N ASP A 183 -6.86 2.88 20.24
CA ASP A 183 -7.53 2.03 21.23
C ASP A 183 -6.88 0.65 21.32
N GLU A 184 -6.36 0.12 20.21
CA GLU A 184 -5.60 -1.15 20.19
C GLU A 184 -4.23 -1.02 20.88
N PHE A 185 -3.47 0.05 20.61
CA PHE A 185 -2.06 0.14 21.05
C PHE A 185 -1.83 0.94 22.33
N ARG A 186 -2.73 1.84 22.72
CA ARG A 186 -2.62 2.62 23.97
C ARG A 186 -2.43 1.76 25.22
N PRO A 187 -3.15 0.63 25.41
CA PRO A 187 -2.94 -0.23 26.57
C PRO A 187 -1.51 -0.78 26.68
N LEU A 188 -0.78 -0.86 25.55
CA LEU A 188 0.59 -1.36 25.48
C LEU A 188 1.65 -0.27 25.71
N LEU A 189 1.26 1.02 25.78
CA LEU A 189 2.13 2.14 26.11
C LEU A 189 2.44 2.21 27.61
N CYS A 190 2.91 1.10 28.19
CA CYS A 190 3.31 1.02 29.59
C CYS A 190 4.83 1.24 29.73
N PRO A 191 5.30 2.33 30.36
CA PRO A 191 6.74 2.61 30.51
C PRO A 191 7.50 1.54 31.30
N HIS A 192 6.81 0.73 32.10
CA HIS A 192 7.41 -0.32 32.92
C HIS A 192 7.78 -1.58 32.11
N SER A 193 7.19 -1.77 30.92
CA SER A 193 7.47 -2.90 30.04
C SER A 193 8.12 -2.39 28.76
N THR A 194 9.46 -2.44 28.71
CA THR A 194 10.24 -1.96 27.55
C THR A 194 9.88 -2.69 26.25
N ALA A 195 9.49 -3.97 26.33
CA ALA A 195 9.12 -4.75 25.15
C ALA A 195 7.76 -4.33 24.58
N ASP A 196 6.76 -4.13 25.45
CA ASP A 196 5.40 -3.79 25.02
C ASP A 196 5.35 -2.38 24.45
N ILE A 197 6.00 -1.41 25.11
CA ILE A 197 6.07 -0.03 24.62
C ILE A 197 6.83 0.07 23.29
N ALA A 198 7.92 -0.69 23.11
CA ALA A 198 8.65 -0.71 21.84
C ALA A 198 7.81 -1.29 20.70
N CYS A 199 7.09 -2.37 20.98
CA CYS A 199 6.16 -3.00 20.04
C CYS A 199 5.02 -2.04 19.64
N ALA A 200 4.41 -1.37 20.63
CA ALA A 200 3.35 -0.39 20.43
C ALA A 200 3.82 0.78 19.56
N ILE A 201 4.99 1.36 19.87
CA ILE A 201 5.57 2.47 19.09
C ILE A 201 5.90 2.04 17.65
N GLU A 202 6.40 0.81 17.44
CA GLU A 202 6.67 0.29 16.09
C GLU A 202 5.38 0.18 15.26
N TYR A 203 4.30 -0.35 15.83
CA TYR A 203 3.02 -0.45 15.13
C TYR A 203 2.35 0.90 14.91
N LEU A 204 2.43 1.81 15.89
CA LEU A 204 1.97 3.19 15.72
C LEU A 204 2.73 3.91 14.60
N GLU A 205 4.07 3.77 14.50
CA GLU A 205 4.85 4.33 13.38
C GLU A 205 4.35 3.83 12.03
N LEU A 206 3.96 2.55 11.98
CA LEU A 206 3.60 1.86 10.76
C LEU A 206 2.18 2.20 10.30
N PHE A 207 1.21 2.18 11.20
CA PHE A 207 -0.23 2.23 10.87
C PHE A 207 -0.87 3.61 11.04
N LEU A 208 -0.37 4.47 11.93
CA LEU A 208 -1.05 5.71 12.29
C LEU A 208 -1.10 6.73 11.13
N PRO A 209 -2.29 7.19 10.68
CA PRO A 209 -2.39 8.18 9.61
C PRO A 209 -1.72 9.52 9.98
N VAL A 210 -0.68 9.90 9.25
CA VAL A 210 0.07 11.17 9.49
C VAL A 210 -0.27 12.24 8.45
N ILE A 211 -0.74 11.84 7.26
CA ILE A 211 -1.08 12.78 6.18
C ILE A 211 -2.60 12.93 6.19
N MET A 212 -3.08 14.02 6.77
CA MET A 212 -4.49 14.37 6.80
C MET A 212 -4.67 15.85 6.52
N LYS A 213 -5.90 16.25 6.17
CA LYS A 213 -6.19 17.67 5.98
C LYS A 213 -6.33 18.37 7.34
N PRO A 214 -6.00 19.68 7.46
CA PRO A 214 -6.10 20.41 8.72
C PRO A 214 -7.51 20.37 9.34
N GLU A 215 -8.56 20.29 8.52
CA GLU A 215 -9.95 20.21 8.99
C GLU A 215 -10.24 18.93 9.78
N GLN A 216 -9.43 17.89 9.57
CA GLN A 216 -9.54 16.58 10.22
C GLN A 216 -8.58 16.44 11.41
N ALA A 217 -7.89 17.50 11.83
CA ALA A 217 -6.92 17.45 12.92
C ALA A 217 -7.47 16.82 14.20
N ASN A 218 -8.72 17.15 14.56
CA ASN A 218 -9.40 16.66 15.76
C ASN A 218 -9.63 15.15 15.79
N ILE A 219 -9.68 14.49 14.64
CA ILE A 219 -9.92 13.05 14.50
C ILE A 219 -8.66 12.29 14.09
N GLY A 220 -7.50 12.95 14.07
CA GLY A 220 -6.23 12.23 13.90
C GLY A 220 -5.13 12.76 14.79
N TYR A 221 -4.25 13.65 14.32
CA TYR A 221 -3.03 13.95 15.09
C TYR A 221 -3.29 14.62 16.44
N ASN A 222 -4.38 15.39 16.61
CA ASN A 222 -4.73 15.94 17.93
C ASN A 222 -5.08 14.85 18.95
N LEU A 223 -5.43 13.64 18.52
CA LEU A 223 -5.79 12.55 19.43
C LEU A 223 -4.57 11.95 20.15
N TRP A 224 -3.38 12.02 19.56
CA TRP A 224 -2.22 11.27 20.03
C TRP A 224 -0.93 12.08 20.14
N LEU A 225 -0.83 13.23 19.47
CA LEU A 225 0.42 13.97 19.37
C LEU A 225 0.91 14.47 20.73
N GLU A 226 0.04 15.15 21.49
CA GLU A 226 0.40 15.67 22.82
C GLU A 226 0.74 14.54 23.80
N GLU A 227 -0.04 13.46 23.78
CA GLU A 227 0.20 12.27 24.61
C GLU A 227 1.57 11.63 24.33
N LEU A 228 1.91 11.42 23.06
CA LEU A 228 3.21 10.84 22.68
C LEU A 228 4.38 11.80 22.90
N MET A 229 4.18 13.11 22.77
CA MET A 229 5.20 14.11 23.12
C MET A 229 5.49 14.12 24.61
N ASN A 230 4.45 14.12 25.45
CA ASN A 230 4.60 14.04 26.90
C ASN A 230 5.29 12.73 27.32
N LEU A 231 4.93 11.61 26.70
CA LEU A 231 5.59 10.32 26.93
C LEU A 231 7.08 10.38 26.59
N TRP A 232 7.44 11.01 25.48
CA TRP A 232 8.82 11.22 25.06
C TRP A 232 9.59 12.14 26.00
N GLU A 233 8.99 13.23 26.46
CA GLU A 233 9.61 14.15 27.42
C GLU A 233 9.83 13.52 28.79
N VAL A 234 8.93 12.67 29.27
CA VAL A 234 9.04 12.10 30.62
C VAL A 234 9.99 10.89 30.68
N CYS A 235 10.09 10.13 29.59
CA CYS A 235 10.83 8.86 29.56
C CYS A 235 12.27 8.98 29.04
N HIS A 236 13.10 9.81 29.67
CA HIS A 236 14.50 10.09 29.30
C HIS A 236 15.50 8.91 29.29
N ASN A 237 15.08 7.68 29.63
CA ASN A 237 15.97 6.52 29.82
C ASN A 237 15.61 5.31 28.96
N ALA A 238 14.71 5.45 27.99
CA ALA A 238 14.15 4.30 27.28
C ALA A 238 14.74 4.12 25.87
N SER A 239 16.00 3.68 25.84
CA SER A 239 16.87 3.66 24.66
C SER A 239 16.39 2.87 23.44
N VAL A 240 15.44 1.95 23.59
CA VAL A 240 15.04 1.04 22.50
C VAL A 240 13.93 1.63 21.62
N TRP A 241 12.94 2.33 22.19
CA TRP A 241 11.82 2.87 21.41
C TRP A 241 12.03 4.31 20.92
N GLU A 242 12.90 5.09 21.56
CA GLU A 242 13.30 6.42 21.07
C GLU A 242 13.92 6.35 19.66
N ASN A 243 14.68 5.28 19.36
CA ASN A 243 15.33 5.06 18.07
C ASN A 243 14.36 4.61 16.94
N VAL A 244 13.18 4.09 17.31
CA VAL A 244 12.16 3.58 16.37
C VAL A 244 11.09 4.64 16.10
N SER A 245 10.93 5.59 17.02
CA SER A 245 9.86 6.59 16.97
C SER A 245 10.01 7.59 15.82
N PHE A 246 8.90 7.89 15.16
CA PHE A 246 8.79 8.95 14.15
C PHE A 246 9.11 10.35 14.73
N LEU A 247 9.11 10.50 16.07
CA LEU A 247 9.49 11.73 16.76
C LEU A 247 10.92 12.18 16.43
N HIS A 248 11.85 11.24 16.19
CA HIS A 248 13.21 11.59 15.75
C HIS A 248 13.24 12.16 14.33
N LYS A 249 12.28 11.79 13.46
CA LYS A 249 12.15 12.31 12.09
C LYS A 249 11.45 13.66 12.04
N LEU A 250 10.59 13.97 13.02
CA LEU A 250 9.90 15.25 13.14
C LEU A 250 10.82 16.37 13.67
N ASN A 251 11.77 16.05 14.56
CA ASN A 251 12.77 17.00 15.07
C ASN A 251 13.98 17.23 14.13
N ALA A 252 14.05 16.52 12.99
CA ALA A 252 15.08 16.70 11.98
C ALA A 252 14.74 17.78 10.93
N TYR A 253 13.65 18.54 11.15
CA TYR A 253 13.20 19.66 10.31
C TYR A 253 12.96 20.91 11.16
#